data_AF-A0AAD8ESB4-F1
#
_entry.id   AF-A0AAD8ESB4-F1
#
_cell.length_a   1.000
_cell.length_b   1.000
_cell.length_c   1.000
_cell.angle_alpha   90.00
_cell.angle_beta   90.00
_cell.angle_gamma   90.00
#
_symmetry.space_group_name_H-M   'P 1'
#
loop_
_entity.id
_entity.type
_entity.pdbx_description
1 polymer ?
#
loop_
_entity_poly.entity_id
_entity_poly.type
_entity_poly.pdbx_seq_one_letter_code
_entity_poly.pdbx_strand_id
1 'polypeptide(L)'
;MLHSFKEYDHKTKQKKYEKELKIVEETIRNSFSDSEKQAPHWQPLSDFYDIAEEYFIKWSKVRVSRIVLVRHKSHVNKLGILLSADPKRKEKLYHILVLFASPDNEKPKQKEELDPLWYKMLGVASKQKIFVPDGVGGHAVLSITACDIVDIVKHVIKLDDPGLVLRDWENRQIPRFRNNPPGQACSLAIQKLAEFTHNVATASVKLEFVSPIRDINVRKPDILEHLKRLEYLEKKLADCSSSINIADFEQQFEAVFRYKQMERKRKELKHMQSYESLSLFPEFKSRVEVLKKLRFIDSNNTLELKGRVACEMGNHELMITQMLFENILQDKQPEEIAALLSCLVFQQRVDDDLEVTASLKEGKKKIEEISEKIMKIEESCDVNQEDSLEYYEKLNFGLMEVVYEWARGKPFAEIMNLTDVQEGIIVRCIQQLNETLRDVKNAALLIGEPVLKQKMQEASDAIKRDIVFAASLYTSEENRHIKQSIEDETLLPVGDE
;
A
#
# COMPACT_ATOMS: atom_id res chain seq x y z
N MET A 1 -10.64 13.59 9.00
CA MET A 1 -10.08 13.10 7.72
C MET A 1 -10.76 13.68 6.48
N LEU A 2 -12.09 13.58 6.32
CA LEU A 2 -12.80 14.02 5.10
C LEU A 2 -12.53 15.50 4.67
N HIS A 3 -12.27 16.37 5.63
CA HIS A 3 -11.99 17.79 5.40
C HIS A 3 -10.49 18.13 5.35
N SER A 4 -9.61 17.11 5.37
CA SER A 4 -8.16 17.31 5.30
C SER A 4 -7.75 17.81 3.91
N PHE A 5 -6.74 18.67 3.86
CA PHE A 5 -6.14 19.14 2.62
C PHE A 5 -5.57 17.97 1.78
N LYS A 6 -5.01 16.95 2.44
CA LYS A 6 -4.47 15.74 1.77
C LYS A 6 -5.53 14.98 0.96
N GLU A 7 -6.81 15.12 1.33
CA GLU A 7 -7.95 14.45 0.68
C GLU A 7 -8.73 15.39 -0.28
N TYR A 8 -8.17 16.58 -0.61
CA TYR A 8 -8.85 17.56 -1.45
C TYR A 8 -9.18 17.02 -2.86
N ASP A 9 -8.23 16.32 -3.49
CA ASP A 9 -8.41 15.70 -4.80
C ASP A 9 -9.50 14.64 -4.81
N HIS A 10 -9.62 13.88 -3.73
CA HIS A 10 -10.68 12.91 -3.56
C HIS A 10 -12.05 13.61 -3.51
N LYS A 11 -12.14 14.71 -2.75
CA LYS A 11 -13.36 15.51 -2.61
C LYS A 11 -13.82 16.15 -3.92
N THR A 12 -12.90 16.65 -4.76
CA THR A 12 -13.27 17.22 -6.07
C THR A 12 -13.86 16.16 -7.00
N LYS A 13 -13.38 14.92 -6.91
CA LYS A 13 -13.86 13.78 -7.73
C LYS A 13 -15.17 13.17 -7.23
N GLN A 14 -15.57 13.37 -5.97
CA GLN A 14 -16.81 12.77 -5.44
C GLN A 14 -18.06 13.09 -6.26
N LYS A 15 -18.25 14.35 -6.68
CA LYS A 15 -19.38 14.74 -7.53
C LYS A 15 -19.36 14.03 -8.89
N LYS A 16 -18.18 13.74 -9.42
CA LYS A 16 -18.00 12.97 -10.66
C LYS A 16 -18.39 11.51 -10.43
N TYR A 17 -17.91 10.88 -9.35
CA TYR A 17 -18.27 9.51 -9.01
C TYR A 17 -19.77 9.34 -8.74
N GLU A 18 -20.42 10.33 -8.13
CA GLU A 18 -21.87 10.30 -7.90
C GLU A 18 -22.65 10.32 -9.22
N LYS A 19 -22.26 11.18 -10.17
CA LYS A 19 -22.88 11.22 -11.50
C LYS A 19 -22.66 9.92 -12.28
N GLU A 20 -21.42 9.41 -12.30
CA GLU A 20 -21.10 8.13 -12.96
C GLU A 20 -21.88 6.96 -12.34
N LEU A 21 -22.03 6.93 -11.01
CA LEU A 21 -22.78 5.88 -10.32
C LEU A 21 -24.25 5.88 -10.73
N LYS A 22 -24.89 7.05 -10.83
CA LYS A 22 -26.28 7.18 -11.29
C LYS A 22 -26.44 6.64 -12.71
N ILE A 23 -25.54 7.00 -13.62
CA ILE A 23 -25.55 6.51 -15.01
C ILE A 23 -25.41 4.98 -15.06
N VAL A 24 -24.49 4.41 -14.27
CA VAL A 24 -24.30 2.95 -14.21
C VAL A 24 -25.54 2.25 -13.65
N GLU A 25 -26.13 2.77 -12.56
CA GLU A 25 -27.33 2.19 -11.96
C GLU A 25 -28.57 2.28 -12.88
N GLU A 26 -28.72 3.38 -13.62
CA GLU A 26 -29.76 3.51 -14.65
C GLU A 26 -29.54 2.56 -15.82
N THR A 27 -28.30 2.42 -16.28
CA THR A 27 -27.96 1.47 -17.36
C THR A 27 -28.23 0.04 -16.94
N ILE A 28 -27.89 -0.34 -15.70
CA ILE A 28 -28.20 -1.67 -15.16
C ILE A 28 -29.71 -1.91 -15.14
N ARG A 29 -30.51 -0.89 -14.77
CA ARG A 29 -31.97 -0.98 -14.71
C ARG A 29 -32.62 -1.09 -16.08
N ASN A 30 -32.10 -0.35 -17.07
CA ASN A 30 -32.71 -0.23 -18.40
C ASN A 30 -32.28 -1.35 -19.36
N SER A 31 -31.03 -1.83 -19.24
CA SER A 31 -30.44 -2.77 -20.20
C SER A 31 -30.52 -4.24 -19.80
N PHE A 32 -30.92 -4.56 -18.56
CA PHE A 32 -30.99 -5.94 -18.07
C PHE A 32 -32.31 -6.17 -17.33
N SER A 33 -33.23 -6.87 -17.98
CA SER A 33 -34.54 -7.15 -17.37
C SER A 33 -34.43 -8.21 -16.28
N ASP A 34 -35.36 -8.18 -15.32
CA ASP A 34 -35.42 -9.23 -14.29
C ASP A 34 -35.79 -10.60 -14.88
N SER A 35 -36.47 -10.63 -16.05
CA SER A 35 -36.77 -11.86 -16.77
C SER A 35 -35.53 -12.52 -17.39
N GLU A 36 -34.56 -11.74 -17.87
CA GLU A 36 -33.27 -12.27 -18.38
C GLU A 36 -32.44 -12.88 -17.25
N LYS A 37 -32.42 -12.23 -16.08
CA LYS A 37 -31.69 -12.72 -14.90
C LYS A 37 -32.29 -14.00 -14.29
N GLN A 38 -33.57 -14.23 -14.51
CA GLN A 38 -34.28 -15.45 -14.07
C GLN A 38 -34.15 -16.61 -15.07
N ALA A 39 -33.52 -16.38 -16.22
CA ALA A 39 -33.31 -17.45 -17.19
C ALA A 39 -32.45 -18.57 -16.59
N PRO A 40 -32.74 -19.86 -16.87
CA PRO A 40 -32.08 -21.00 -16.23
C PRO A 40 -30.57 -21.08 -16.51
N HIS A 41 -30.10 -20.46 -17.59
CA HIS A 41 -28.67 -20.39 -17.94
C HIS A 41 -27.94 -19.22 -17.27
N TRP A 42 -28.64 -18.22 -16.71
CA TRP A 42 -28.02 -17.01 -16.19
C TRP A 42 -27.12 -17.28 -14.98
N GLN A 43 -27.63 -18.01 -13.99
CA GLN A 43 -26.88 -18.28 -12.76
C GLN A 43 -25.59 -19.09 -13.01
N PRO A 44 -25.60 -20.19 -13.78
CA PRO A 44 -24.36 -20.91 -14.09
C PRO A 44 -23.31 -20.07 -14.84
N LEU A 45 -23.75 -19.21 -15.76
CA LEU A 45 -22.86 -18.30 -16.49
C LEU A 45 -22.30 -17.19 -15.58
N SER A 46 -23.09 -16.71 -14.63
CA SER A 46 -22.66 -15.77 -13.60
C SER A 46 -21.62 -16.41 -12.67
N ASP A 47 -21.86 -17.64 -12.23
CA ASP A 47 -20.91 -18.37 -11.37
C ASP A 47 -19.59 -18.63 -12.13
N PHE A 48 -19.67 -18.99 -13.42
CA PHE A 48 -18.49 -19.09 -14.28
C PHE A 48 -17.71 -17.78 -14.35
N TYR A 49 -18.39 -16.64 -14.54
CA TYR A 49 -17.74 -15.32 -14.55
C TYR A 49 -16.98 -15.07 -13.25
N ASP A 50 -17.63 -15.28 -12.10
CA ASP A 50 -17.05 -14.98 -10.79
C ASP A 50 -15.81 -15.84 -10.51
N ILE A 51 -15.87 -17.14 -10.84
CA ILE A 51 -14.74 -18.06 -10.68
C ILE A 51 -13.61 -17.72 -11.65
N ALA A 52 -13.93 -17.42 -12.92
CA ALA A 52 -12.94 -17.12 -13.94
C ALA A 52 -12.20 -15.81 -13.64
N GLU A 53 -12.92 -14.79 -13.16
CA GLU A 53 -12.33 -13.55 -12.71
C GLU A 53 -11.33 -13.75 -11.57
N GLU A 54 -11.74 -14.48 -10.52
CA GLU A 54 -10.84 -14.79 -9.40
C GLU A 54 -9.60 -15.55 -9.89
N TYR A 55 -9.79 -16.51 -10.79
CA TYR A 55 -8.71 -17.29 -11.40
C TYR A 55 -7.70 -16.38 -12.12
N PHE A 56 -8.16 -15.45 -12.97
CA PHE A 56 -7.26 -14.58 -13.73
C PHE A 56 -6.50 -13.58 -12.85
N ILE A 57 -7.15 -13.01 -11.83
CA ILE A 57 -6.48 -12.13 -10.85
C ILE A 57 -5.31 -12.87 -10.21
N LYS A 58 -5.51 -14.14 -9.85
CA LYS A 58 -4.48 -14.98 -9.23
C LYS A 58 -3.42 -15.44 -10.26
N TRP A 59 -3.82 -15.74 -11.51
CA TRP A 59 -2.93 -16.20 -12.59
C TRP A 59 -1.91 -15.15 -13.04
N SER A 60 -2.28 -13.86 -13.02
CA SER A 60 -1.42 -12.73 -13.42
C SER A 60 -0.05 -12.69 -12.72
N LYS A 61 0.10 -13.39 -11.58
CA LYS A 61 1.33 -13.47 -10.78
C LYS A 61 2.27 -14.62 -11.18
N VAL A 62 1.89 -15.46 -12.13
CA VAL A 62 2.67 -16.64 -12.56
C VAL A 62 3.69 -16.25 -13.63
N ARG A 63 4.92 -16.77 -13.54
CA ARG A 63 5.99 -16.55 -14.54
C ARG A 63 5.82 -17.51 -15.72
N VAL A 64 5.76 -16.96 -16.93
CA VAL A 64 5.64 -17.72 -18.17
C VAL A 64 7.02 -18.15 -18.69
N SER A 65 7.16 -19.36 -19.24
CA SER A 65 8.46 -19.86 -19.70
C SER A 65 8.51 -20.73 -20.97
N ARG A 66 7.40 -20.99 -21.69
CA ARG A 66 7.35 -22.03 -22.76
C ARG A 66 6.31 -21.76 -23.86
N ILE A 67 5.80 -22.83 -24.50
CA ILE A 67 4.63 -22.81 -25.38
C ILE A 67 3.43 -22.35 -24.57
N VAL A 68 2.67 -21.44 -25.15
CA VAL A 68 1.53 -20.79 -24.52
C VAL A 68 0.28 -20.93 -25.37
N LEU A 69 -0.85 -21.07 -24.71
CA LEU A 69 -2.16 -20.86 -25.31
C LEU A 69 -2.47 -19.37 -25.23
N VAL A 70 -2.53 -18.70 -26.37
CA VAL A 70 -2.74 -17.25 -26.45
C VAL A 70 -4.17 -16.94 -26.82
N ARG A 71 -4.71 -15.92 -26.16
CA ARG A 71 -5.91 -15.24 -26.66
C ARG A 71 -5.74 -13.72 -26.59
N HIS A 72 -5.69 -13.09 -27.76
CA HIS A 72 -5.48 -11.64 -27.89
C HIS A 72 -6.17 -11.11 -29.16
N LYS A 73 -7.15 -10.20 -29.01
CA LYS A 73 -7.93 -9.63 -30.12
C LYS A 73 -8.56 -10.73 -31.01
N SER A 74 -8.26 -10.74 -32.31
CA SER A 74 -8.71 -11.78 -33.26
C SER A 74 -8.00 -13.13 -33.11
N HIS A 75 -6.93 -13.21 -32.32
CA HIS A 75 -6.20 -14.45 -32.07
C HIS A 75 -6.89 -15.24 -30.96
N VAL A 76 -7.68 -16.23 -31.35
CA VAL A 76 -8.50 -17.05 -30.45
C VAL A 76 -7.93 -18.46 -30.29
N ASN A 77 -7.58 -18.85 -29.05
CA ASN A 77 -7.09 -20.20 -28.71
C ASN A 77 -5.96 -20.69 -29.63
N LYS A 78 -5.00 -19.81 -29.91
CA LYS A 78 -3.86 -20.13 -30.78
C LYS A 78 -2.71 -20.64 -29.91
N LEU A 79 -2.12 -21.76 -30.31
CA LEU A 79 -0.86 -22.22 -29.74
C LEU A 79 0.25 -21.29 -30.24
N GLY A 80 1.12 -20.87 -29.33
CA GLY A 80 2.22 -19.98 -29.65
C GLY A 80 3.52 -20.36 -28.97
N ILE A 81 4.63 -20.04 -29.63
CA ILE A 81 5.98 -20.24 -29.10
C ILE A 81 6.50 -18.93 -28.54
N LEU A 82 6.89 -18.92 -27.26
CA LEU A 82 7.56 -17.79 -26.65
C LEU A 82 8.94 -17.59 -27.29
N LEU A 83 9.15 -16.43 -27.90
CA LEU A 83 10.42 -16.03 -28.52
C LEU A 83 11.28 -15.20 -27.57
N SER A 84 10.68 -14.25 -26.85
CA SER A 84 11.39 -13.42 -25.88
C SER A 84 10.44 -12.85 -24.82
N ALA A 85 11.00 -12.46 -23.67
CA ALA A 85 10.29 -11.72 -22.62
C ALA A 85 11.16 -10.54 -22.18
N ASP A 86 10.61 -9.33 -22.18
CA ASP A 86 11.35 -8.12 -21.78
C ASP A 86 11.55 -8.10 -20.26
N PRO A 87 12.79 -8.20 -19.74
CA PRO A 87 13.04 -8.26 -18.30
C PRO A 87 12.98 -6.87 -17.64
N LYS A 88 12.99 -5.77 -18.39
CA LYS A 88 13.21 -4.41 -17.84
C LYS A 88 11.93 -3.65 -17.50
N ARG A 89 10.76 -4.10 -17.95
CA ARG A 89 9.48 -3.42 -17.70
C ARG A 89 8.79 -3.93 -16.43
N LYS A 90 8.10 -3.04 -15.70
CA LYS A 90 7.22 -3.40 -14.56
C LYS A 90 6.15 -4.40 -15.00
N GLU A 91 5.55 -4.18 -16.16
CA GLU A 91 4.69 -5.14 -16.84
C GLU A 91 5.47 -5.78 -18.00
N LYS A 92 5.77 -7.08 -17.87
CA LYS A 92 6.58 -7.81 -18.85
C LYS A 92 5.82 -7.99 -20.16
N LEU A 93 6.47 -7.64 -21.27
CA LEU A 93 6.00 -7.94 -22.60
C LEU A 93 6.63 -9.25 -23.10
N TYR A 94 5.79 -10.13 -23.63
CA TYR A 94 6.15 -11.41 -24.21
C TYR A 94 5.95 -11.34 -25.72
N HIS A 95 6.96 -11.76 -26.49
CA HIS A 95 6.88 -11.89 -27.94
C HIS A 95 6.60 -13.34 -28.28
N ILE A 96 5.44 -13.63 -28.87
CA ILE A 96 4.97 -14.99 -29.11
C ILE A 96 4.65 -15.20 -30.58
N LEU A 97 5.28 -16.21 -31.19
CA LEU A 97 4.99 -16.65 -32.55
C LEU A 97 3.67 -17.43 -32.57
N VAL A 98 2.72 -17.05 -33.41
CA VAL A 98 1.43 -17.72 -33.60
C VAL A 98 1.15 -17.96 -35.09
N LEU A 99 0.29 -18.94 -35.38
CA LEU A 99 -0.21 -19.21 -36.73
C LEU A 99 -1.57 -18.51 -36.97
N PHE A 100 -1.87 -18.14 -38.21
CA PHE A 100 -3.17 -17.60 -38.62
C PHE A 100 -3.57 -18.14 -40.00
N ALA A 101 -4.83 -17.98 -40.40
CA ALA A 101 -5.31 -18.45 -41.71
C ALA A 101 -4.77 -17.58 -42.86
N SER A 102 -4.79 -18.07 -44.10
CA SER A 102 -4.34 -17.26 -45.25
C SER A 102 -5.07 -15.90 -45.32
N PRO A 103 -4.40 -14.79 -45.66
CA PRO A 103 -4.95 -13.43 -45.57
C PRO A 103 -6.24 -13.17 -46.37
N ASP A 104 -6.63 -14.05 -47.30
CA ASP A 104 -7.81 -13.87 -48.14
C ASP A 104 -9.17 -14.10 -47.43
N ASN A 105 -9.19 -14.69 -46.23
CA ASN A 105 -10.45 -15.05 -45.54
C ASN A 105 -10.81 -14.21 -44.30
N GLU A 106 -9.94 -13.33 -43.81
CA GLU A 106 -10.23 -12.47 -42.66
C GLU A 106 -10.34 -11.01 -43.08
N LYS A 107 -11.49 -10.61 -43.64
CA LYS A 107 -11.90 -9.20 -43.48
C LYS A 107 -12.10 -8.96 -41.98
N PRO A 108 -11.44 -7.98 -41.35
CA PRO A 108 -11.71 -7.66 -39.97
C PRO A 108 -13.15 -7.15 -39.89
N LYS A 109 -14.08 -8.01 -39.45
CA LYS A 109 -15.39 -7.53 -39.00
C LYS A 109 -15.07 -6.57 -37.86
N GLN A 110 -15.45 -5.29 -38.01
CA GLN A 110 -15.45 -4.31 -36.93
C GLN A 110 -16.47 -4.78 -35.87
N LYS A 111 -16.13 -5.82 -35.10
CA LYS A 111 -16.74 -6.04 -33.79
C LYS A 111 -16.17 -4.96 -32.88
N GLU A 112 -17.02 -4.29 -32.10
CA GLU A 112 -16.58 -3.43 -31.00
C GLU A 112 -15.49 -4.16 -30.21
N GLU A 113 -14.37 -3.50 -29.93
CA GLU A 113 -13.33 -4.07 -29.07
C GLU A 113 -13.94 -4.26 -27.67
N LEU A 114 -14.34 -5.51 -27.37
CA LEU A 114 -14.81 -5.91 -26.05
C LEU A 114 -13.64 -5.91 -25.06
N ASP A 115 -13.96 -5.81 -23.76
CA ASP A 115 -12.97 -5.82 -22.68
C ASP A 115 -12.02 -7.04 -22.79
N PRO A 116 -10.68 -6.89 -22.59
CA PRO A 116 -9.74 -8.01 -22.67
C PRO A 116 -10.15 -9.25 -21.84
N LEU A 117 -10.81 -9.05 -20.69
CA LEU A 117 -11.32 -10.13 -19.84
C LEU A 117 -12.35 -11.01 -20.55
N TRP A 118 -13.17 -10.43 -21.45
CA TRP A 118 -14.13 -11.16 -22.27
C TRP A 118 -13.45 -12.30 -23.01
N TYR A 119 -12.40 -11.96 -23.75
CA TYR A 119 -11.64 -12.94 -24.52
C TYR A 119 -11.03 -13.99 -23.59
N LYS A 120 -10.41 -13.60 -22.47
CA LYS A 120 -9.84 -14.58 -21.53
C LYS A 120 -10.86 -15.60 -21.03
N MET A 121 -12.05 -15.14 -20.66
CA MET A 121 -13.14 -16.01 -20.21
C MET A 121 -13.58 -16.98 -21.32
N LEU A 122 -13.72 -16.51 -22.56
CA LEU A 122 -13.94 -17.40 -23.71
C LEU A 122 -12.78 -18.41 -23.90
N GLY A 123 -11.55 -18.02 -23.54
CA GLY A 123 -10.33 -18.84 -23.57
C GLY A 123 -10.45 -20.07 -22.68
N VAL A 124 -10.78 -19.84 -21.42
CA VAL A 124 -10.98 -20.89 -20.43
C VAL A 124 -12.21 -21.75 -20.76
N ALA A 125 -13.31 -21.14 -21.19
CA ALA A 125 -14.53 -21.85 -21.58
C ALA A 125 -14.30 -22.86 -22.73
N SER A 126 -13.37 -22.58 -23.63
CA SER A 126 -13.09 -23.40 -24.82
C SER A 126 -11.63 -23.85 -24.89
N LYS A 127 -10.98 -24.11 -23.74
CA LYS A 127 -9.54 -24.42 -23.64
C LYS A 127 -9.07 -25.57 -24.53
N GLN A 128 -9.97 -26.49 -24.89
CA GLN A 128 -9.69 -27.66 -25.74
C GLN A 128 -9.95 -27.42 -27.25
N LYS A 129 -10.69 -26.35 -27.61
CA LYS A 129 -10.94 -25.98 -29.01
C LYS A 129 -9.81 -25.09 -29.51
N ILE A 130 -8.74 -25.70 -30.01
CA ILE A 130 -7.56 -24.99 -30.54
C ILE A 130 -7.83 -24.55 -31.99
N PHE A 131 -7.33 -23.37 -32.34
CA PHE A 131 -7.32 -22.91 -33.72
C PHE A 131 -6.36 -23.75 -34.59
N VAL A 132 -6.85 -24.21 -35.74
CA VAL A 132 -6.06 -24.93 -36.74
C VAL A 132 -6.04 -24.08 -38.02
N PRO A 133 -4.88 -23.72 -38.56
CA PRO A 133 -4.81 -23.01 -39.83
C PRO A 133 -5.22 -23.90 -41.01
N ASP A 134 -5.98 -23.35 -41.95
CA ASP A 134 -6.30 -24.01 -43.21
C ASP A 134 -5.09 -23.95 -44.18
N GLY A 135 -4.62 -25.10 -44.67
CA GLY A 135 -3.50 -25.19 -45.60
C GLY A 135 -2.14 -24.84 -44.98
N VAL A 136 -1.27 -24.13 -45.72
CA VAL A 136 0.08 -23.74 -45.24
C VAL A 136 0.02 -22.65 -44.15
N GLY A 137 -1.10 -21.92 -44.07
CA GLY A 137 -1.30 -20.84 -43.09
C GLY A 137 -0.32 -19.67 -43.20
N GLY A 138 -0.58 -18.60 -42.45
CA GLY A 138 0.35 -17.49 -42.20
C GLY A 138 0.90 -17.52 -40.77
N HIS A 139 1.92 -16.72 -40.49
CA HIS A 139 2.52 -16.58 -39.15
C HIS A 139 2.67 -15.12 -38.73
N ALA A 140 2.50 -14.85 -37.44
CA ALA A 140 2.69 -13.53 -36.85
C ALA A 140 3.39 -13.63 -35.50
N VAL A 141 4.14 -12.59 -35.12
CA VAL A 141 4.64 -12.45 -33.74
C VAL A 141 3.78 -11.41 -33.03
N LEU A 142 3.17 -11.81 -31.92
CA LEU A 142 2.37 -10.94 -31.06
C LEU A 142 3.21 -10.43 -29.90
N SER A 143 3.11 -9.13 -29.61
CA SER A 143 3.65 -8.52 -28.39
C SER A 143 2.51 -8.38 -27.38
N ILE A 144 2.49 -9.27 -26.38
CA ILE A 144 1.38 -9.40 -25.42
C ILE A 144 1.86 -9.40 -23.97
N THR A 145 0.98 -9.20 -23.01
CA THR A 145 1.34 -9.27 -21.57
C THR A 145 0.99 -10.66 -21.00
N ALA A 146 1.36 -10.92 -19.74
CA ALA A 146 0.97 -12.15 -19.06
C ALA A 146 -0.57 -12.34 -19.01
N CYS A 147 -1.31 -11.23 -19.11
CA CYS A 147 -2.76 -11.22 -19.13
C CYS A 147 -3.35 -11.93 -20.34
N ASP A 148 -2.69 -11.94 -21.50
CA ASP A 148 -3.21 -12.48 -22.75
C ASP A 148 -2.89 -13.98 -22.94
N ILE A 149 -2.21 -14.57 -21.95
CA ILE A 149 -1.79 -15.97 -21.93
C ILE A 149 -2.78 -16.76 -21.08
N VAL A 150 -3.54 -17.62 -21.75
CA VAL A 150 -4.58 -18.45 -21.14
C VAL A 150 -3.96 -19.57 -20.31
N ASP A 151 -2.94 -20.25 -20.85
CA ASP A 151 -2.22 -21.31 -20.14
C ASP A 151 -0.85 -21.63 -20.78
N ILE A 152 -0.03 -22.41 -20.09
CA ILE A 152 1.28 -22.89 -20.51
C ILE A 152 1.16 -24.39 -20.81
N VAL A 153 1.57 -24.79 -22.02
CA VAL A 153 1.55 -26.19 -22.45
C VAL A 153 2.79 -26.92 -21.92
N LYS A 154 2.64 -28.18 -21.46
CA LYS A 154 3.76 -28.99 -20.95
C LYS A 154 4.77 -29.34 -22.04
N HIS A 155 4.30 -29.54 -23.27
CA HIS A 155 5.13 -29.87 -24.41
C HIS A 155 6.14 -28.75 -24.70
N VAL A 156 7.36 -29.13 -25.08
CA VAL A 156 8.45 -28.18 -25.36
C VAL A 156 8.92 -28.33 -26.80
N ILE A 157 8.72 -27.28 -27.60
CA ILE A 157 9.33 -27.16 -28.92
C ILE A 157 10.69 -26.48 -28.72
N LYS A 158 11.77 -27.24 -28.90
CA LYS A 158 13.13 -26.70 -28.84
C LYS A 158 13.42 -25.92 -30.12
N LEU A 159 13.74 -24.64 -29.95
CA LEU A 159 14.30 -23.76 -30.98
C LEU A 159 15.76 -23.49 -30.66
N ASP A 160 16.61 -23.49 -31.68
CA ASP A 160 18.06 -23.30 -31.50
C ASP A 160 18.39 -21.85 -31.13
N ASP A 161 17.74 -20.87 -31.78
CA ASP A 161 17.83 -19.44 -31.42
C ASP A 161 16.48 -18.72 -31.60
N PRO A 162 15.67 -18.59 -30.53
CA PRO A 162 14.42 -17.84 -30.55
C PRO A 162 14.58 -16.35 -30.90
N GLY A 163 15.74 -15.76 -30.57
CA GLY A 163 16.02 -14.35 -30.85
C GLY A 163 16.23 -14.07 -32.33
N LEU A 164 16.80 -15.03 -33.06
CA LEU A 164 16.94 -14.95 -34.52
C LEU A 164 15.58 -14.97 -35.22
N VAL A 165 14.64 -15.80 -34.74
CA VAL A 165 13.25 -15.84 -35.24
C VAL A 165 12.55 -14.49 -35.06
N LEU A 166 12.73 -13.85 -33.90
CA LEU A 166 12.15 -12.54 -33.63
C LEU A 166 12.72 -11.45 -34.55
N ARG A 167 14.05 -11.39 -34.69
CA ARG A 167 14.72 -10.42 -35.59
C ARG A 167 14.34 -10.61 -37.05
N ASP A 168 14.23 -11.86 -37.50
CA ASP A 168 13.78 -12.19 -38.86
C ASP A 168 12.35 -11.69 -39.13
N TRP A 169 11.46 -11.80 -38.14
CA TRP A 169 10.12 -11.24 -38.24
C TRP A 169 10.11 -9.70 -38.26
N GLU A 170 10.85 -9.06 -37.35
CA GLU A 170 10.96 -7.61 -37.24
C GLU A 170 11.51 -6.98 -38.52
N ASN A 171 12.55 -7.59 -39.11
CA ASN A 171 13.12 -7.15 -40.38
C ASN A 171 12.07 -7.15 -41.50
N ARG A 172 11.19 -8.15 -41.55
CA ARG A 172 10.12 -8.25 -42.54
C ARG A 172 8.95 -7.29 -42.31
N GLN A 173 8.89 -6.59 -41.18
CA GLN A 173 7.93 -5.50 -40.99
C GLN A 173 8.39 -4.21 -41.70
N ILE A 174 9.67 -4.10 -42.05
CA ILE A 174 10.22 -2.96 -42.78
C ILE A 174 9.77 -3.05 -44.25
N PRO A 175 9.21 -1.99 -44.86
CA PRO A 175 8.65 -2.03 -46.22
C PRO A 175 9.58 -2.63 -47.29
N ARG A 176 10.89 -2.36 -47.18
CA ARG A 176 11.91 -2.86 -48.11
C ARG A 176 12.08 -4.39 -48.07
N PHE A 177 11.82 -5.02 -46.93
CA PHE A 177 12.07 -6.45 -46.71
C PHE A 177 10.79 -7.27 -46.53
N ARG A 178 9.61 -6.65 -46.68
CA ARG A 178 8.30 -7.29 -46.46
C ARG A 178 8.07 -8.55 -47.30
N ASN A 179 8.63 -8.61 -48.50
CA ASN A 179 8.46 -9.73 -49.42
C ASN A 179 9.57 -10.80 -49.29
N ASN A 180 10.50 -10.64 -48.34
CA ASN A 180 11.53 -11.66 -48.13
C ASN A 180 10.92 -12.94 -47.55
N PRO A 181 11.34 -14.13 -48.03
CA PRO A 181 10.91 -15.38 -47.43
C PRO A 181 11.39 -15.46 -45.97
N PRO A 182 10.68 -16.19 -45.09
CA PRO A 182 11.13 -16.39 -43.71
C PRO A 182 12.49 -17.09 -43.68
N GLY A 183 13.41 -16.59 -42.86
CA GLY A 183 14.71 -17.24 -42.66
C GLY A 183 14.58 -18.70 -42.18
N GLN A 184 15.64 -19.50 -42.32
CA GLN A 184 15.62 -20.93 -42.02
C GLN A 184 15.13 -21.25 -40.60
N ALA A 185 15.60 -20.50 -39.58
CA ALA A 185 15.16 -20.68 -38.20
C ALA A 185 13.67 -20.34 -37.99
N CYS A 186 13.18 -19.30 -38.67
CA CYS A 186 11.76 -18.92 -38.62
C CYS A 186 10.88 -19.97 -39.30
N SER A 187 11.27 -20.42 -40.51
CA SER A 187 10.60 -21.48 -41.25
C SER A 187 10.52 -22.79 -40.45
N LEU A 188 11.61 -23.18 -39.77
CA LEU A 188 11.63 -24.36 -38.90
C LEU A 188 10.70 -24.20 -37.70
N ALA A 189 10.66 -23.01 -37.07
CA ALA A 189 9.77 -22.74 -35.95
C ALA A 189 8.29 -22.80 -36.36
N ILE A 190 7.95 -22.25 -37.54
CA ILE A 190 6.61 -22.31 -38.11
C ILE A 190 6.22 -23.77 -38.39
N GLN A 191 7.09 -24.55 -39.04
CA GLN A 191 6.84 -25.96 -39.35
C GLN A 191 6.60 -26.78 -38.09
N LYS A 192 7.47 -26.65 -37.08
CA LYS A 192 7.32 -27.34 -35.78
C LYS A 192 6.02 -26.96 -35.06
N LEU A 193 5.62 -25.69 -35.11
CA LEU A 193 4.37 -25.23 -34.51
C LEU A 193 3.14 -25.75 -35.27
N ALA A 194 3.19 -25.77 -36.59
CA ALA A 194 2.11 -26.26 -37.44
C ALA A 194 1.89 -27.76 -37.28
N GLU A 195 2.98 -28.53 -37.28
CA GLU A 195 2.96 -29.98 -37.02
C GLU A 195 2.36 -30.28 -35.65
N PHE A 196 2.82 -29.58 -34.60
CA PHE A 196 2.28 -29.75 -33.26
C PHE A 196 0.79 -29.39 -33.18
N THR A 197 0.38 -28.28 -33.79
CA THR A 197 -1.03 -27.83 -33.81
C THR A 197 -1.92 -28.86 -34.51
N HIS A 198 -1.47 -29.40 -35.65
CA HIS A 198 -2.21 -30.42 -36.40
C HIS A 198 -2.30 -31.75 -35.63
N ASN A 199 -1.20 -32.18 -34.99
CA ASN A 199 -1.17 -33.40 -34.17
C ASN A 199 -2.11 -33.32 -32.97
N VAL A 200 -2.24 -32.12 -32.36
CA VAL A 200 -3.21 -31.91 -31.29
C VAL A 200 -4.64 -31.90 -31.83
N ALA A 201 -4.89 -31.26 -32.98
CA ALA A 201 -6.23 -31.21 -33.59
C ALA A 201 -6.77 -32.57 -34.03
N THR A 202 -5.89 -33.44 -34.54
CA THR A 202 -6.22 -34.82 -34.94
C THR A 202 -6.28 -35.80 -33.76
N ALA A 203 -6.14 -35.30 -32.52
CA ALA A 203 -6.04 -36.10 -31.30
C ALA A 203 -4.87 -37.12 -31.28
N SER A 204 -3.88 -36.97 -32.18
CA SER A 204 -2.66 -37.78 -32.20
C SER A 204 -1.75 -37.47 -31.00
N VAL A 205 -1.79 -36.23 -30.51
CA VAL A 205 -1.10 -35.79 -29.29
C VAL A 205 -2.10 -35.20 -28.31
N LYS A 206 -2.10 -35.72 -27.08
CA LYS A 206 -2.92 -35.17 -25.99
C LYS A 206 -2.34 -33.83 -25.52
N LEU A 207 -3.15 -32.79 -25.51
CA LEU A 207 -2.77 -31.48 -24.98
C LEU A 207 -2.78 -31.51 -23.45
N GLU A 208 -1.62 -31.31 -22.83
CA GLU A 208 -1.47 -31.19 -21.38
C GLU A 208 -0.92 -29.82 -20.97
N PHE A 209 -1.45 -29.28 -19.89
CA PHE A 209 -1.09 -27.96 -19.35
C PHE A 209 -0.24 -28.09 -18.08
N VAL A 210 0.65 -27.12 -17.87
CA VAL A 210 1.56 -27.06 -16.72
C VAL A 210 0.74 -26.84 -15.45
N SER A 211 0.89 -27.74 -14.48
CA SER A 211 0.30 -27.56 -13.16
C SER A 211 1.18 -26.61 -12.34
N PRO A 212 0.64 -25.47 -11.86
CA PRO A 212 1.44 -24.51 -11.11
C PRO A 212 2.09 -25.08 -9.84
N ILE A 213 1.54 -26.14 -9.23
CA ILE A 213 2.07 -26.76 -8.01
C ILE A 213 3.05 -27.88 -8.30
N ARG A 214 2.74 -28.74 -9.28
CA ARG A 214 3.53 -29.94 -9.55
C ARG A 214 4.76 -29.64 -10.40
N ASP A 215 4.63 -28.67 -11.31
CA ASP A 215 5.62 -28.42 -12.34
C ASP A 215 6.45 -27.15 -12.06
N ILE A 216 6.04 -26.30 -11.11
CA ILE A 216 6.81 -25.13 -10.66
C ILE A 216 7.40 -25.45 -9.28
N ASN A 217 8.73 -25.49 -9.18
CA ASN A 217 9.43 -25.73 -7.92
C ASN A 217 9.35 -24.48 -7.01
N VAL A 218 8.29 -24.37 -6.21
CA VAL A 218 8.05 -23.24 -5.31
C VAL A 218 8.41 -23.60 -3.87
N ARG A 219 9.32 -22.82 -3.28
CA ARG A 219 9.83 -23.04 -1.91
C ARG A 219 9.24 -22.10 -0.85
N LYS A 220 8.49 -21.06 -1.25
CA LYS A 220 7.92 -20.06 -0.31
C LYS A 220 6.49 -20.42 0.09
N PRO A 221 6.12 -20.37 1.37
CA PRO A 221 4.80 -20.79 1.86
C PRO A 221 3.65 -19.94 1.31
N ASP A 222 3.79 -18.62 1.23
CA ASP A 222 2.74 -17.73 0.72
C ASP A 222 2.40 -18.00 -0.76
N ILE A 223 3.43 -18.35 -1.55
CA ILE A 223 3.24 -18.70 -2.96
C ILE A 223 2.55 -20.07 -3.06
N LEU A 224 2.87 -21.01 -2.17
CA LEU A 224 2.21 -22.32 -2.15
C LEU A 224 0.71 -22.21 -1.86
N GLU A 225 0.30 -21.37 -0.91
CA GLU A 225 -1.12 -21.12 -0.63
C GLU A 225 -1.83 -20.51 -1.84
N HIS A 226 -1.21 -19.51 -2.48
CA HIS A 226 -1.73 -18.89 -3.70
C HIS A 226 -1.90 -19.91 -4.84
N LEU A 227 -0.94 -20.81 -5.02
CA LEU A 227 -1.00 -21.87 -6.04
C LEU A 227 -2.07 -22.93 -5.74
N LYS A 228 -2.25 -23.32 -4.47
CA LYS A 228 -3.35 -24.21 -4.04
C LYS A 228 -4.72 -23.62 -4.37
N ARG A 229 -4.89 -22.31 -4.14
CA ARG A 229 -6.11 -21.61 -4.52
C ARG A 229 -6.33 -21.63 -6.03
N LEU A 230 -5.28 -21.44 -6.84
CA LEU A 230 -5.36 -21.54 -8.30
C LEU A 230 -5.82 -22.92 -8.79
N GLU A 231 -5.26 -24.01 -8.26
CA GLU A 231 -5.69 -25.38 -8.63
C GLU A 231 -7.15 -25.65 -8.24
N TYR A 232 -7.57 -25.14 -7.07
CA TYR A 232 -8.96 -25.23 -6.64
C TYR A 232 -9.92 -24.50 -7.59
N LEU A 233 -9.56 -23.29 -8.03
CA LEU A 233 -10.35 -22.53 -9.00
C LEU A 233 -10.39 -23.21 -10.37
N GLU A 234 -9.27 -23.79 -10.82
CA GLU A 234 -9.23 -24.54 -12.08
C GLU A 234 -10.17 -25.74 -12.07
N LYS A 235 -10.24 -26.49 -10.96
CA LYS A 235 -11.20 -27.60 -10.80
C LYS A 235 -12.64 -27.10 -10.87
N LYS A 236 -12.96 -26.02 -10.17
CA LYS A 236 -14.28 -25.40 -10.23
C LYS A 236 -14.67 -24.94 -11.64
N LEU A 237 -13.73 -24.36 -12.39
CA LEU A 237 -13.96 -23.98 -13.79
C LEU A 237 -14.24 -25.20 -14.67
N ALA A 238 -13.57 -26.32 -14.42
CA ALA A 238 -13.85 -27.58 -15.10
C ALA A 238 -15.24 -28.13 -14.76
N ASP A 239 -15.71 -27.99 -13.51
CA ASP A 239 -17.05 -28.40 -13.11
C ASP A 239 -18.14 -27.57 -13.82
N CYS A 240 -17.89 -26.28 -14.06
CA CYS A 240 -18.79 -25.40 -14.82
C CYS A 240 -18.88 -25.75 -16.32
N SER A 241 -17.99 -26.59 -16.86
CA SER A 241 -17.92 -26.89 -18.31
C SER A 241 -19.23 -27.46 -18.87
N SER A 242 -19.98 -28.22 -18.07
CA SER A 242 -21.27 -28.78 -18.46
C SER A 242 -22.34 -27.71 -18.70
N SER A 243 -22.30 -26.60 -17.95
CA SER A 243 -23.21 -25.46 -18.10
C SER A 243 -22.78 -24.46 -19.17
N ILE A 244 -21.52 -24.53 -19.60
CA ILE A 244 -20.90 -23.60 -20.56
C ILE A 244 -20.93 -24.15 -21.98
N ASN A 245 -21.04 -25.47 -22.16
CA ASN A 245 -21.05 -26.11 -23.47
C ASN A 245 -22.42 -26.03 -24.17
N ILE A 246 -22.89 -24.80 -24.38
CA ILE A 246 -24.15 -24.47 -25.07
C ILE A 246 -23.83 -23.96 -26.48
N ALA A 247 -24.67 -24.28 -27.47
CA ALA A 247 -24.46 -23.91 -28.88
C ALA A 247 -24.25 -22.39 -29.08
N ASP A 248 -24.99 -21.55 -28.33
CA ASP A 248 -24.93 -20.09 -28.40
C ASP A 248 -24.22 -19.46 -27.18
N PHE A 249 -23.25 -20.16 -26.58
CA PHE A 249 -22.56 -19.68 -25.38
C PHE A 249 -22.03 -18.26 -25.52
N GLU A 250 -21.38 -17.90 -26.64
CA GLU A 250 -20.83 -16.54 -26.83
C GLU A 250 -21.93 -15.47 -26.75
N GLN A 251 -23.10 -15.69 -27.35
CA GLN A 251 -24.20 -14.72 -27.32
C GLN A 251 -24.86 -14.64 -25.94
N GLN A 252 -25.13 -15.79 -25.32
CA GLN A 252 -25.78 -15.84 -24.00
C GLN A 252 -24.86 -15.31 -22.89
N PHE A 253 -23.56 -15.59 -22.98
CA PHE A 253 -22.56 -15.11 -22.03
C PHE A 253 -22.30 -13.60 -22.17
N GLU A 254 -22.48 -13.02 -23.36
CA GLU A 254 -22.23 -11.58 -23.59
C GLU A 254 -23.12 -10.71 -22.69
N ALA A 255 -24.39 -11.06 -22.55
CA ALA A 255 -25.32 -10.35 -21.68
C ALA A 255 -24.88 -10.43 -20.20
N VAL A 256 -24.53 -11.63 -19.72
CA VAL A 256 -24.04 -11.86 -18.35
C VAL A 256 -22.74 -11.10 -18.09
N PHE A 257 -21.81 -11.13 -19.04
CA PHE A 257 -20.53 -10.44 -18.95
C PHE A 257 -20.71 -8.93 -18.85
N ARG A 258 -21.53 -8.34 -19.74
CA ARG A 258 -21.84 -6.90 -19.71
C ARG A 258 -22.48 -6.50 -18.37
N TYR A 259 -23.41 -7.30 -17.86
CA TYR A 259 -24.03 -7.07 -16.55
C TYR A 259 -22.99 -7.08 -15.42
N LYS A 260 -22.14 -8.10 -15.35
CA LYS A 260 -21.10 -8.24 -14.32
C LYS A 260 -20.09 -7.10 -14.36
N GLN A 261 -19.66 -6.66 -15.55
CA GLN A 261 -18.78 -5.49 -15.70
C GLN A 261 -19.43 -4.22 -15.13
N MET A 262 -20.72 -4.01 -15.36
CA MET A 262 -21.45 -2.89 -14.80
C MET A 262 -21.62 -2.99 -13.29
N GLU A 263 -21.86 -4.19 -12.74
CA GLU A 263 -21.88 -4.40 -11.29
C GLU A 263 -20.53 -4.14 -10.63
N ARG A 264 -19.42 -4.55 -11.26
CA ARG A 264 -18.07 -4.23 -10.81
C ARG A 264 -17.84 -2.74 -10.78
N LYS A 265 -18.17 -2.04 -11.88
CA LYS A 265 -18.05 -0.59 -11.96
C LYS A 265 -18.89 0.11 -10.90
N ARG A 266 -20.12 -0.37 -10.64
CA ARG A 266 -20.98 0.12 -9.56
C ARG A 266 -20.32 -0.07 -8.19
N LYS A 267 -19.75 -1.25 -7.92
CA LYS A 267 -19.08 -1.55 -6.65
C LYS A 267 -17.84 -0.68 -6.43
N GLU A 268 -17.03 -0.49 -7.47
CA GLU A 268 -15.87 0.39 -7.45
C GLU A 268 -16.27 1.84 -7.17
N LEU A 269 -17.28 2.37 -7.88
CA LEU A 269 -17.75 3.74 -7.66
C LEU A 269 -18.33 3.94 -6.26
N LYS A 270 -19.03 2.93 -5.72
CA LYS A 270 -19.51 2.97 -4.32
C LYS A 270 -18.35 2.99 -3.33
N HIS A 271 -17.31 2.20 -3.56
CA HIS A 271 -16.10 2.23 -2.76
C HIS A 271 -15.39 3.59 -2.83
N MET A 272 -15.24 4.16 -4.03
CA MET A 272 -14.65 5.50 -4.24
C MET A 272 -15.48 6.65 -3.65
N GLN A 273 -16.72 6.40 -3.22
CA GLN A 273 -17.51 7.37 -2.47
C GLN A 273 -17.40 7.18 -0.96
N SER A 274 -16.96 6.01 -0.50
CA SER A 274 -16.91 5.66 0.90
C SER A 274 -15.63 6.16 1.57
N TYR A 275 -15.63 6.23 2.91
CA TYR A 275 -14.46 6.70 3.67
C TYR A 275 -13.27 5.74 3.55
N GLU A 276 -13.52 4.47 3.24
CA GLU A 276 -12.53 3.43 3.02
C GLU A 276 -11.59 3.72 1.84
N SER A 277 -12.01 4.56 0.90
CA SER A 277 -11.19 4.98 -0.25
C SER A 277 -10.23 6.13 0.05
N LEU A 278 -10.36 6.78 1.22
CA LEU A 278 -9.45 7.86 1.62
C LEU A 278 -8.04 7.31 1.84
N SER A 279 -7.04 8.07 1.39
CA SER A 279 -5.63 7.66 1.47
C SER A 279 -5.17 7.42 2.92
N LEU A 280 -5.70 8.21 3.87
CA LEU A 280 -5.37 8.13 5.30
C LEU A 280 -6.15 7.05 6.07
N PHE A 281 -7.17 6.45 5.47
CA PHE A 281 -8.07 5.53 6.18
C PHE A 281 -7.39 4.24 6.68
N PRO A 282 -6.50 3.58 5.91
CA PRO A 282 -5.79 2.40 6.40
C PRO A 282 -4.92 2.69 7.64
N GLU A 283 -4.20 3.81 7.63
CA GLU A 283 -3.39 4.24 8.76
C GLU A 283 -4.25 4.59 9.97
N PHE A 284 -5.37 5.31 9.76
CA PHE A 284 -6.34 5.59 10.81
C PHE A 284 -6.85 4.32 11.49
N LYS A 285 -7.22 3.30 10.72
CA LYS A 285 -7.65 2.01 11.28
C LYS A 285 -6.57 1.37 12.13
N SER A 286 -5.35 1.35 11.63
CA SER A 286 -4.18 0.78 12.33
C SER A 286 -3.94 1.48 13.67
N ARG A 287 -3.96 2.83 13.68
CA ARG A 287 -3.81 3.64 14.90
C ARG A 287 -4.97 3.46 15.89
N VAL A 288 -6.22 3.32 15.41
CA VAL A 288 -7.36 3.00 16.27
C VAL A 288 -7.17 1.65 16.98
N GLU A 289 -6.65 0.64 16.28
CA GLU A 289 -6.38 -0.67 16.90
C GLU A 289 -5.26 -0.60 17.95
N VAL A 290 -4.24 0.24 17.75
CA VAL A 290 -3.22 0.53 18.78
C VAL A 290 -3.86 1.13 20.03
N LEU A 291 -4.71 2.16 19.87
CA LEU A 291 -5.40 2.80 20.99
C LEU A 291 -6.31 1.84 21.75
N LYS A 292 -6.96 0.89 21.05
CA LYS A 292 -7.75 -0.19 21.68
C LYS A 292 -6.87 -1.16 22.46
N LYS A 293 -5.78 -1.64 21.86
CA LYS A 293 -4.85 -2.58 22.52
C LYS A 293 -4.23 -1.97 23.78
N LEU A 294 -3.90 -0.68 23.74
CA LEU A 294 -3.34 0.06 24.87
C LEU A 294 -4.41 0.52 25.90
N ARG A 295 -5.70 0.30 25.64
CA ARG A 295 -6.84 0.72 26.49
C ARG A 295 -6.97 2.23 26.65
N PHE A 296 -6.66 2.99 25.61
CA PHE A 296 -6.98 4.42 25.53
C PHE A 296 -8.44 4.62 25.08
N ILE A 297 -8.94 3.68 24.28
CA ILE A 297 -10.34 3.58 23.87
C ILE A 297 -10.83 2.14 24.03
N ASP A 298 -12.13 1.96 24.22
CA ASP A 298 -12.76 0.65 24.35
C ASP A 298 -13.08 0.02 22.97
N SER A 299 -13.66 -1.18 22.98
CA SER A 299 -14.07 -1.89 21.75
C SER A 299 -15.14 -1.15 20.94
N ASN A 300 -15.90 -0.24 21.57
CA ASN A 300 -16.92 0.58 20.95
C ASN A 300 -16.37 1.95 20.48
N ASN A 301 -15.05 2.15 20.54
CA ASN A 301 -14.36 3.42 20.25
C ASN A 301 -14.74 4.56 21.21
N THR A 302 -15.10 4.25 22.45
CA THR A 302 -15.37 5.21 23.52
C THR A 302 -14.09 5.49 24.31
N LEU A 303 -13.90 6.74 24.73
CA LEU A 303 -12.70 7.17 25.46
C LEU A 303 -12.63 6.58 26.87
N GLU A 304 -11.55 5.86 27.17
CA GLU A 304 -11.24 5.36 28.51
C GLU A 304 -10.50 6.41 29.35
N LEU A 305 -10.19 6.11 30.63
CA LEU A 305 -9.46 7.03 31.49
C LEU A 305 -8.07 7.37 30.94
N LYS A 306 -7.32 6.38 30.43
CA LYS A 306 -6.03 6.61 29.75
C LYS A 306 -6.18 7.57 28.58
N GLY A 307 -7.24 7.39 27.78
CA GLY A 307 -7.55 8.29 26.67
C GLY A 307 -7.78 9.73 27.12
N ARG A 308 -8.57 9.95 28.19
CA ARG A 308 -8.78 11.27 28.78
C ARG A 308 -7.48 11.90 29.29
N VAL A 309 -6.63 11.11 29.93
CA VAL A 309 -5.32 11.56 30.42
C VAL A 309 -4.40 11.95 29.27
N ALA A 310 -4.37 11.16 28.19
CA ALA A 310 -3.57 11.49 27.01
C ALA A 310 -3.99 12.81 26.36
N CYS A 311 -5.27 13.17 26.39
CA CYS A 311 -5.75 14.44 25.86
C CYS A 311 -5.21 15.68 26.59
N GLU A 312 -4.65 15.53 27.79
CA GLU A 312 -4.00 16.61 28.52
C GLU A 312 -2.52 16.81 28.13
N MET A 313 -1.95 15.90 27.33
CA MET A 313 -0.55 15.95 26.93
C MET A 313 -0.41 16.75 25.63
N GLY A 314 0.53 17.70 25.59
CA GLY A 314 0.85 18.43 24.36
C GLY A 314 1.68 17.62 23.36
N ASN A 315 2.55 16.74 23.85
CA ASN A 315 3.43 15.86 23.06
C ASN A 315 3.62 14.51 23.77
N HIS A 316 4.06 13.48 23.04
CA HIS A 316 4.36 12.13 23.58
C HIS A 316 3.23 11.52 24.43
N GLU A 317 1.99 11.68 23.99
CA GLU A 317 0.79 11.44 24.77
C GLU A 317 0.67 9.98 25.21
N LEU A 318 1.01 9.03 24.32
CA LEU A 318 1.02 7.60 24.64
C LEU A 318 2.09 7.25 25.68
N MET A 319 3.28 7.80 25.51
CA MET A 319 4.45 7.48 26.34
C MET A 319 4.24 7.99 27.76
N ILE A 320 3.92 9.28 27.91
CA ILE A 320 3.69 9.91 29.22
C ILE A 320 2.53 9.22 29.93
N THR A 321 1.41 8.99 29.24
CA THR A 321 0.26 8.31 29.83
C THR A 321 0.64 6.91 30.31
N GLN A 322 1.39 6.13 29.52
CA GLN A 322 1.81 4.81 29.95
C GLN A 322 2.77 4.84 31.15
N MET A 323 3.69 5.82 31.21
CA MET A 323 4.56 6.04 32.36
C MET A 323 3.77 6.35 33.64
N LEU A 324 2.69 7.14 33.54
CA LEU A 324 1.82 7.46 34.67
C LEU A 324 1.08 6.22 35.18
N PHE A 325 0.50 5.42 34.28
CA PHE A 325 -0.26 4.23 34.65
C PHE A 325 0.62 3.04 35.07
N GLU A 326 1.90 3.02 34.71
CA GLU A 326 2.91 2.09 35.25
C GLU A 326 3.57 2.61 36.54
N ASN A 327 3.11 3.75 37.08
CA ASN A 327 3.57 4.36 38.33
C ASN A 327 5.08 4.62 38.41
N ILE A 328 5.75 4.85 37.27
CA ILE A 328 7.21 5.04 37.23
C ILE A 328 7.65 6.25 38.09
N LEU A 329 6.84 7.31 38.10
CA LEU A 329 7.17 8.59 38.73
C LEU A 329 6.78 8.65 40.22
N GLN A 330 5.99 7.69 40.72
CA GLN A 330 5.36 7.78 42.04
C GLN A 330 6.39 7.79 43.18
N ASP A 331 7.45 6.99 43.08
CA ASP A 331 8.49 6.84 44.10
C ASP A 331 9.69 7.76 43.89
N LYS A 332 9.69 8.58 42.83
CA LYS A 332 10.81 9.45 42.47
C LYS A 332 10.72 10.82 43.14
N GLN A 333 11.86 11.43 43.42
CA GLN A 333 11.97 12.80 43.90
C GLN A 333 11.69 13.81 42.76
N PRO A 334 11.30 15.05 43.07
CA PRO A 334 10.99 16.06 42.04
C PRO A 334 12.12 16.26 41.01
N GLU A 335 13.37 16.24 41.45
CA GLU A 335 14.55 16.40 40.59
C GLU A 335 14.75 15.18 39.68
N GLU A 336 14.48 13.98 40.20
CA GLU A 336 14.54 12.74 39.43
C GLU A 336 13.42 12.68 38.38
N ILE A 337 12.22 13.17 38.72
CA ILE A 337 11.08 13.28 37.80
C ILE A 337 11.42 14.21 36.64
N ALA A 338 11.95 15.40 36.93
CA ALA A 338 12.37 16.35 35.90
C ALA A 338 13.43 15.74 34.97
N ALA A 339 14.43 15.08 35.55
CA ALA A 339 15.49 14.40 34.79
C ALA A 339 14.93 13.30 33.88
N LEU A 340 14.05 12.42 34.39
CA LEU A 340 13.48 11.33 33.60
C LEU A 340 12.58 11.84 32.46
N LEU A 341 11.77 12.86 32.70
CA LEU A 341 10.89 13.43 31.67
C LEU A 341 11.64 14.24 30.60
N SER A 342 12.89 14.65 30.87
CA SER A 342 13.72 15.35 29.87
C SER A 342 13.95 14.52 28.59
N CYS A 343 13.87 13.19 28.69
CA CYS A 343 14.05 12.30 27.54
C CYS A 343 12.96 12.41 26.46
N LEU A 344 11.83 13.02 26.80
CA LEU A 344 10.68 13.25 25.92
C LEU A 344 10.72 14.62 25.23
N VAL A 345 11.70 15.47 25.54
CA VAL A 345 11.77 16.81 24.95
C VAL A 345 13.12 17.07 24.29
N PHE A 346 14.15 16.33 24.68
CA PHE A 346 15.47 16.44 24.08
C PHE A 346 15.57 15.61 22.79
N GLN A 347 16.04 16.22 21.71
CA GLN A 347 16.06 15.60 20.37
C GLN A 347 17.45 15.52 19.72
N GLN A 348 18.50 16.10 20.33
CA GLN A 348 19.84 16.12 19.71
C GLN A 348 20.66 14.89 20.04
N ARG A 349 21.42 14.39 19.06
CA ARG A 349 22.33 13.25 19.29
C ARG A 349 23.52 13.71 20.12
N VAL A 350 23.74 13.02 21.25
CA VAL A 350 24.85 13.22 22.17
C VAL A 350 25.38 11.84 22.57
N ASP A 351 26.66 11.76 22.91
CA ASP A 351 27.24 10.54 23.47
C ASP A 351 26.61 10.23 24.85
N ASP A 352 26.26 8.97 25.09
CA ASP A 352 25.36 8.52 26.18
C ASP A 352 26.12 8.26 27.51
N ASP A 353 27.27 8.91 27.72
CA ASP A 353 28.09 8.78 28.93
C ASP A 353 27.48 9.59 30.08
N LEU A 354 26.44 9.04 30.72
CA LEU A 354 25.70 9.67 31.81
C LEU A 354 26.17 9.20 33.19
N GLU A 355 26.64 10.13 34.04
CA GLU A 355 26.98 9.87 35.45
C GLU A 355 25.75 10.07 36.36
N VAL A 356 24.74 9.21 36.19
CA VAL A 356 23.48 9.30 36.93
C VAL A 356 23.36 8.28 38.08
N THR A 357 22.53 8.62 39.07
CA THR A 357 22.25 7.78 40.24
C THR A 357 21.61 6.44 39.87
N ALA A 358 21.71 5.44 40.75
CA ALA A 358 21.09 4.12 40.53
C ALA A 358 19.56 4.20 40.33
N SER A 359 18.89 5.13 41.02
CA SER A 359 17.45 5.38 40.91
C SER A 359 17.07 5.92 39.52
N LEU A 360 17.87 6.83 38.95
CA LEU A 360 17.68 7.34 37.59
C LEU A 360 17.96 6.26 36.53
N LYS A 361 18.99 5.43 36.72
CA LYS A 361 19.27 4.29 35.84
C LYS A 361 18.09 3.29 35.82
N GLU A 362 17.51 3.01 36.98
CA GLU A 362 16.30 2.18 37.08
C GLU A 362 15.11 2.83 36.35
N GLY A 363 14.91 4.14 36.51
CA GLY A 363 13.88 4.90 35.82
C GLY A 363 14.04 4.86 34.29
N LYS A 364 15.25 5.15 33.78
CA LYS A 364 15.60 5.06 32.35
C LYS A 364 15.22 3.69 31.79
N LYS A 365 15.64 2.61 32.46
CA LYS A 365 15.33 1.24 32.04
C LYS A 365 13.82 0.97 31.95
N LYS A 366 13.03 1.38 32.95
CA LYS A 366 11.57 1.18 32.92
C LYS A 366 10.91 1.97 31.78
N ILE A 367 11.39 3.17 31.50
CA ILE A 367 10.92 3.99 30.38
C ILE A 367 11.25 3.29 29.05
N GLU A 368 12.47 2.78 28.87
CA GLU A 368 12.84 2.00 27.67
C GLU A 368 11.95 0.76 27.50
N GLU A 369 11.68 0.02 28.58
CA GLU A 369 10.76 -1.14 28.56
C GLU A 369 9.34 -0.76 28.12
N ILE A 370 8.83 0.41 28.53
CA ILE A 370 7.53 0.93 28.05
C ILE A 370 7.58 1.23 26.56
N SER A 371 8.63 1.92 26.11
CA SER A 371 8.80 2.29 24.70
C SER A 371 8.79 1.04 23.80
N GLU A 372 9.52 -0.01 24.19
CA GLU A 372 9.52 -1.28 23.48
C GLU A 372 8.13 -1.94 23.43
N LYS A 373 7.36 -1.89 24.53
CA LYS A 373 5.99 -2.44 24.55
C LYS A 373 5.09 -1.71 23.55
N ILE A 374 5.14 -0.37 23.53
CA ILE A 374 4.34 0.45 22.60
C ILE A 374 4.74 0.11 21.16
N MET A 375 6.05 0.08 20.87
CA MET A 375 6.57 -0.25 19.53
C MET A 375 6.11 -1.63 19.03
N LYS A 376 6.16 -2.66 19.89
CA LYS A 376 5.68 -4.01 19.55
C LYS A 376 4.18 -4.03 19.27
N ILE A 377 3.39 -3.23 19.99
CA ILE A 377 1.95 -3.13 19.75
C ILE A 377 1.67 -2.44 18.41
N GLU A 378 2.38 -1.35 18.11
CA GLU A 378 2.26 -0.63 16.84
C GLU A 378 2.67 -1.49 15.64
N GLU A 379 3.77 -2.24 15.77
CA GLU A 379 4.20 -3.23 14.77
C GLU A 379 3.12 -4.32 14.56
N SER A 380 2.54 -4.85 15.64
CA SER A 380 1.47 -5.85 15.57
C SER A 380 0.13 -5.33 15.01
N CYS A 381 0.04 -4.03 14.73
CA CYS A 381 -1.12 -3.35 14.18
C CYS A 381 -0.88 -2.82 12.76
N ASP A 382 0.23 -3.20 12.12
CA ASP A 382 0.62 -2.76 10.77
C ASP A 382 0.72 -1.22 10.64
N VAL A 383 1.08 -0.52 11.73
CA VAL A 383 1.41 0.90 11.65
C VAL A 383 2.76 1.03 10.93
N ASN A 384 2.75 1.59 9.72
CA ASN A 384 3.93 1.73 8.88
C ASN A 384 5.05 2.51 9.61
N GLN A 385 6.08 1.78 10.05
CA GLN A 385 7.27 2.36 10.68
C GLN A 385 8.18 3.08 9.67
N GLU A 386 8.11 2.75 8.38
CA GLU A 386 9.01 3.29 7.34
C GLU A 386 8.80 4.78 7.04
N ASP A 387 7.56 5.28 7.04
CA ASP A 387 7.26 6.72 6.94
C ASP A 387 7.51 7.47 8.26
N SER A 388 7.81 6.74 9.35
CA SER A 388 7.94 7.27 10.71
C SER A 388 9.31 7.06 11.35
N LEU A 389 10.30 6.52 10.65
CA LEU A 389 11.71 6.48 11.11
C LEU A 389 12.29 7.88 11.37
N GLU A 390 11.75 8.90 10.72
CA GLU A 390 12.06 10.33 10.95
C GLU A 390 11.16 10.98 12.01
N TYR A 391 10.03 10.34 12.37
CA TYR A 391 8.96 10.89 13.21
C TYR A 391 8.87 10.26 14.61
N TYR A 392 9.41 9.06 14.82
CA TYR A 392 9.67 8.58 16.17
C TYR A 392 10.79 9.42 16.74
N GLU A 393 10.40 10.47 17.44
CA GLU A 393 11.21 11.17 18.43
C GLU A 393 11.72 10.11 19.41
N LYS A 394 12.91 9.58 19.12
CA LYS A 394 13.57 8.60 19.96
C LYS A 394 13.81 9.27 21.29
N LEU A 395 13.37 8.59 22.35
CA LEU A 395 13.69 8.97 23.72
C LEU A 395 15.18 9.22 23.84
N ASN A 396 15.54 10.36 24.39
CA ASN A 396 16.93 10.79 24.43
C ASN A 396 17.35 11.23 25.82
N PHE A 397 18.15 10.39 26.47
CA PHE A 397 18.56 10.60 27.85
C PHE A 397 19.79 11.53 27.99
N GLY A 398 20.32 12.09 26.90
CA GLY A 398 21.57 12.86 26.90
C GLY A 398 21.60 14.10 27.81
N LEU A 399 20.45 14.69 28.14
CA LEU A 399 20.35 15.81 29.10
C LEU A 399 19.84 15.41 30.48
N MET A 400 19.69 14.11 30.75
CA MET A 400 19.13 13.63 32.02
C MET A 400 19.98 14.06 33.23
N GLU A 401 21.31 13.98 33.14
CA GLU A 401 22.22 14.43 34.19
C GLU A 401 22.18 15.95 34.39
N VAL A 402 22.22 16.71 33.28
CA VAL A 402 22.17 18.18 33.27
C VAL A 402 20.91 18.68 33.96
N VAL A 403 19.75 18.12 33.61
CA VAL A 403 18.46 18.50 34.18
C VAL A 403 18.35 18.11 35.65
N TYR A 404 18.87 16.93 36.02
CA TYR A 404 18.91 16.49 37.42
C TYR A 404 19.67 17.48 38.30
N GLU A 405 20.87 17.86 37.88
CA GLU A 405 21.73 18.78 38.64
C GLU A 405 21.20 20.23 38.62
N TRP A 406 20.55 20.64 37.52
CA TRP A 406 19.83 21.90 37.47
C TRP A 406 18.68 21.95 38.48
N ALA A 407 17.86 20.90 38.55
CA ALA A 407 16.75 20.83 39.50
C ALA A 407 17.23 20.84 40.97
N ARG A 408 18.43 20.33 41.24
CA ARG A 408 19.07 20.38 42.57
C ARG A 408 19.66 21.74 42.95
N GLY A 409 19.59 22.73 42.07
CA GLY A 409 20.04 24.08 42.34
C GLY A 409 21.48 24.40 41.91
N LYS A 410 22.16 23.54 41.12
CA LYS A 410 23.50 23.88 40.62
C LYS A 410 23.49 25.14 39.73
N PRO A 411 24.54 25.99 39.78
CA PRO A 411 24.65 27.15 38.89
C PRO A 411 24.67 26.75 37.41
N PHE A 412 24.14 27.62 36.53
CA PHE A 412 24.09 27.33 35.09
C PHE A 412 25.50 27.09 34.51
N ALA A 413 26.49 27.85 35.01
CA ALA A 413 27.90 27.69 34.63
C ALA A 413 28.48 26.29 34.89
N GLU A 414 28.01 25.60 35.93
CA GLU A 414 28.50 24.25 36.25
C GLU A 414 27.82 23.19 35.39
N ILE A 415 26.51 23.30 35.14
CA ILE A 415 25.79 22.32 34.32
C ILE A 415 26.22 22.36 32.85
N MET A 416 26.70 23.51 32.36
CA MET A 416 27.28 23.64 31.02
C MET A 416 28.55 22.80 30.84
N ASN A 417 29.27 22.49 31.92
CA ASN A 417 30.48 21.66 31.83
C ASN A 417 30.18 20.15 31.84
N LEU A 418 28.92 19.76 32.04
CA LEU A 418 28.48 18.35 32.07
C LEU A 418 28.12 17.82 30.67
N THR A 419 28.03 18.69 29.67
CA THR A 419 27.62 18.31 28.31
C THR A 419 28.20 19.25 27.27
N ASP A 420 28.44 18.73 26.06
CA ASP A 420 28.86 19.53 24.90
C ASP A 420 27.68 20.17 24.14
N VAL A 421 26.44 20.02 24.65
CA VAL A 421 25.24 20.61 24.06
C VAL A 421 25.25 22.13 24.24
N GLN A 422 24.93 22.88 23.17
CA GLN A 422 24.91 24.34 23.26
C GLN A 422 23.84 24.84 24.25
N GLU A 423 24.17 25.92 24.95
CA GLU A 423 23.43 26.48 26.07
C GLU A 423 21.97 26.80 25.71
N GLY A 424 21.74 27.35 24.52
CA GLY A 424 20.41 27.69 24.04
C GLY A 424 19.49 26.49 23.87
N ILE A 425 20.05 25.30 23.57
CA ILE A 425 19.29 24.06 23.47
C ILE A 425 18.94 23.54 24.87
N ILE A 426 19.87 23.64 25.83
CA ILE A 426 19.61 23.30 27.23
C ILE A 426 18.46 24.15 27.78
N VAL A 427 18.51 25.47 27.55
CA VAL A 427 17.44 26.41 27.97
C VAL A 427 16.11 26.02 27.34
N ARG A 428 16.07 25.78 26.03
CA ARG A 428 14.83 25.37 25.32
C ARG A 428 14.29 24.04 25.85
N CYS A 429 15.17 23.07 26.11
CA CYS A 429 14.80 21.77 26.65
C CYS A 429 14.14 21.91 28.04
N ILE A 430 14.70 22.73 28.92
CA ILE A 430 14.13 22.95 30.26
C ILE A 430 12.80 23.71 30.18
N GLN A 431 12.65 24.66 29.25
CA GLN A 431 11.39 25.37 29.02
C GLN A 431 10.29 24.42 28.54
N GLN A 432 10.58 23.56 27.55
CA GLN A 432 9.64 22.53 27.06
C GLN A 432 9.32 21.49 28.14
N LEU A 433 10.33 21.05 28.90
CA LEU A 433 10.13 20.15 30.04
C LEU A 433 9.16 20.74 31.07
N ASN A 434 9.25 22.05 31.34
CA ASN A 434 8.32 22.72 32.24
C ASN A 434 6.88 22.75 31.71
N GLU A 435 6.67 22.75 30.39
CA GLU A 435 5.35 22.55 29.77
C GLU A 435 4.87 21.11 30.01
N THR A 436 5.72 20.12 29.73
CA THR A 436 5.41 18.70 29.99
C THR A 436 5.06 18.43 31.46
N LEU A 437 5.79 19.01 32.42
CA LEU A 437 5.48 18.89 33.85
C LEU A 437 4.11 19.48 34.21
N ARG A 438 3.69 20.55 33.53
CA ARG A 438 2.35 21.14 33.73
C ARG A 438 1.26 20.26 33.17
N ASP A 439 1.47 19.68 31.99
CA ASP A 439 0.54 18.72 31.39
C ASP A 439 0.37 17.50 32.30
N VAL A 440 1.48 16.93 32.80
CA VAL A 440 1.46 15.80 33.75
C VAL A 440 0.77 16.17 35.06
N LYS A 441 0.96 17.39 35.57
CA LYS A 441 0.25 17.89 36.76
C LYS A 441 -1.27 17.95 36.55
N ASN A 442 -1.72 18.37 35.37
CA ASN A 442 -3.14 18.42 35.02
C ASN A 442 -3.72 17.00 34.86
N ALA A 443 -2.95 16.08 34.27
CA ALA A 443 -3.31 14.67 34.23
C ALA A 443 -3.41 14.03 35.62
N ALA A 444 -2.48 14.31 36.53
CA ALA A 444 -2.50 13.79 37.90
C ALA A 444 -3.78 14.21 38.65
N LEU A 445 -4.28 15.42 38.38
CA LEU A 445 -5.58 15.87 38.88
C LEU A 445 -6.75 15.04 38.35
N LEU A 446 -6.76 14.71 37.05
CA LEU A 446 -7.81 13.88 36.44
C LEU A 446 -7.79 12.43 36.95
N ILE A 447 -6.61 11.89 37.23
CA ILE A 447 -6.45 10.53 37.79
C ILE A 447 -6.88 10.50 39.26
N GLY A 448 -6.77 11.63 39.97
CA GLY A 448 -7.07 11.72 41.40
C GLY A 448 -5.84 11.43 42.29
N GLU A 449 -4.64 11.72 41.79
CA GLU A 449 -3.36 11.48 42.48
C GLU A 449 -2.75 12.80 43.01
N PRO A 450 -3.11 13.26 44.23
CA PRO A 450 -2.68 14.56 44.74
C PRO A 450 -1.18 14.62 45.05
N VAL A 451 -0.57 13.50 45.44
CA VAL A 451 0.88 13.43 45.72
C VAL A 451 1.67 13.63 44.43
N LEU A 452 1.26 12.97 43.35
CA LEU A 452 1.90 13.12 42.04
C LEU A 452 1.77 14.55 41.54
N LYS A 453 0.58 15.16 41.67
CA LYS A 453 0.35 16.57 41.35
C LYS A 453 1.32 17.49 42.10
N GLN A 454 1.49 17.27 43.41
CA GLN A 454 2.40 18.07 44.23
C GLN A 454 3.86 17.91 43.75
N LYS A 455 4.31 16.67 43.50
CA LYS A 455 5.66 16.41 42.98
C LYS A 455 5.92 17.08 41.64
N MET A 456 4.95 17.09 40.72
CA MET A 456 5.09 17.79 39.44
C MET A 456 5.19 19.31 39.62
N GLN A 457 4.46 19.87 40.60
CA GLN A 457 4.56 21.28 40.93
C GLN A 457 5.94 21.63 41.51
N GLU A 458 6.43 20.82 42.46
CA GLU A 458 7.77 20.99 43.04
C GLU A 458 8.88 20.86 41.99
N ALA A 459 8.76 19.89 41.07
CA ALA A 459 9.71 19.72 39.96
C ALA A 459 9.69 20.93 39.01
N SER A 460 8.50 21.45 38.69
CA SER A 460 8.32 22.66 37.87
C SER A 460 8.96 23.88 38.53
N ASP A 461 8.76 24.06 39.83
CA ASP A 461 9.32 25.19 40.58
C ASP A 461 10.85 25.09 40.71
N ALA A 462 11.40 23.87 40.85
CA ALA A 462 12.84 23.62 40.94
C ALA A 462 13.60 24.00 39.66
N ILE A 463 13.02 23.73 38.48
CA ILE A 463 13.66 24.05 37.19
C ILE A 463 13.38 25.47 36.71
N LYS A 464 12.34 26.14 37.25
CA LYS A 464 11.88 27.46 36.83
C LYS A 464 12.62 28.59 37.53
N ARG A 465 13.91 28.75 37.21
CA ARG A 465 14.77 29.78 37.81
C ARG A 465 15.78 30.38 36.84
N ASP A 466 16.35 31.52 37.24
CA ASP A 466 17.50 32.19 36.62
C ASP A 466 17.38 32.37 35.09
N ILE A 467 18.49 32.14 34.38
CA ILE A 467 18.66 32.39 32.93
C ILE A 467 17.65 31.64 32.06
N VAL A 468 17.15 30.49 32.52
CA VAL A 468 16.22 29.65 31.75
C VAL A 468 14.86 30.33 31.59
N PHE A 469 14.46 31.17 32.55
CA PHE A 469 13.18 31.88 32.54
C PHE A 469 13.36 33.39 32.67
N ALA A 470 14.49 33.92 32.19
CA ALA A 470 14.74 35.34 32.12
C ALA A 470 13.66 36.04 31.26
N ALA A 471 13.28 37.26 31.65
CA ALA A 471 12.27 38.02 30.92
C ALA A 471 12.72 38.29 29.49
N SER A 472 11.81 38.10 28.53
CA SER A 472 12.07 38.48 27.15
C SER A 472 12.28 39.99 27.07
N LEU A 473 13.36 40.39 26.39
CA LEU A 473 13.66 41.79 26.12
C LEU A 473 12.56 42.47 25.30
N TYR A 474 11.75 41.73 24.54
CA TYR A 474 10.64 42.31 23.77
C TYR A 474 9.40 42.64 24.61
N THR A 475 9.33 42.13 25.84
CA THR A 475 8.15 42.25 26.73
C THR A 475 8.47 42.88 28.08
N SER A 476 9.74 43.14 28.39
CA SER A 476 10.14 43.83 29.62
C SER A 476 9.61 45.27 29.61
N GLU A 477 9.09 45.72 30.75
CA GLU A 477 8.50 47.07 30.88
C GLU A 477 9.52 48.18 30.60
N GLU A 478 10.81 47.95 30.85
CA GLU A 478 11.90 48.88 30.50
C GLU A 478 11.99 49.16 28.99
N ASN A 479 11.65 48.21 28.12
CA ASN A 479 11.70 48.38 26.67
C ASN A 479 10.41 48.95 26.07
N ARG A 480 9.32 49.11 26.85
CA ARG A 480 8.15 49.88 26.42
C ARG A 480 8.46 51.37 26.31
N HIS A 481 9.28 51.92 27.21
CA HIS A 481 9.72 53.31 27.13
C HIS A 481 10.61 53.56 25.90
N ILE A 482 11.46 52.61 25.52
CA ILE A 482 12.29 52.71 24.31
C ILE A 482 11.43 52.65 23.05
N LYS A 483 10.40 51.79 23.01
CA LYS A 483 9.44 51.77 21.90
C LYS A 483 8.65 53.07 21.76
N GLN A 484 8.16 53.64 22.86
CA GLN A 484 7.50 54.95 22.83
C GLN A 484 8.45 56.07 22.36
N SER A 485 9.71 56.04 22.79
CA SER A 485 10.71 57.03 22.36
C SER A 485 11.01 56.96 20.85
N ILE A 486 11.04 55.75 20.28
CA ILE A 486 11.29 55.53 18.85
C ILE A 486 10.05 55.91 18.02
N GLU A 487 8.85 55.61 18.50
CA GLU A 487 7.59 56.00 17.84
C GLU A 487 7.41 57.53 17.83
N ASP A 488 7.79 58.22 18.91
CA ASP A 488 7.76 59.69 19.00
C ASP A 488 8.83 60.37 18.11
N GLU A 489 10.01 59.77 17.89
CA GLU A 489 11.03 60.31 16.97
C GLU A 489 10.68 60.15 15.48
N THR A 490 9.86 59.15 15.13
CA THR A 490 9.44 58.92 13.73
C THR A 490 8.28 59.81 13.25
N LEU A 491 7.71 60.65 14.12
CA LEU A 491 6.60 61.57 13.82
C LEU A 491 7.06 63.03 13.60
N LEU A 492 8.27 63.26 13.10
CA LEU A 492 8.61 64.58 12.57
C LEU A 492 7.80 64.85 11.28
N PRO A 493 7.10 65.99 11.17
CA PRO A 493 6.30 66.30 10.00
C PRO A 493 7.21 66.43 8.79
N VAL A 494 6.90 65.69 7.73
CA VAL A 494 7.43 65.95 6.39
C VAL A 494 7.00 67.37 6.04
N GLY A 495 7.96 68.30 6.06
CA GLY A 495 7.74 69.68 5.67
C GLY A 495 7.28 69.74 4.21
N ASP A 496 6.18 70.44 3.97
CA ASP A 496 5.77 70.87 2.64
C ASP A 496 6.81 71.84 2.07
N GLU A 497 7.51 71.42 1.02
CA GLU A 497 8.12 72.30 0.00
C GLU A 497 7.69 71.88 -1.40
#